data_AF-A0A7C6SD45-F1
#
_entry.id   AF-A0A7C6SD45-F1
#
_cell.length_a   1.000
_cell.length_b   1.000
_cell.length_c   1.000
_cell.angle_alpha   90.00
_cell.angle_beta   90.00
_cell.angle_gamma   90.00
#
_symmetry.space_group_name_H-M   'P 1'
#
loop_
_entity.id
_entity.type
_entity.pdbx_description
1 polymer ?
#
loop_
_entity_poly.entity_id
_entity_poly.type
_entity_poly.pdbx_seq_one_letter_code
_entity_poly.pdbx_strand_id
1 'polypeptide(L)'
;MICEECKKNIAVRDNKCEECLSKNLLKIRQGKYYFQGQAFKKNSWYRKMANYLSFEDKGVRLRRTPDEIRIEYIRTFVLKNIKKTTFLMLILPCILFLLVSLILLLGTHFYQFDANYLNLNQIIFLRFLGLMFLLLGALLLIKIIIFQDKVIMLGT
;
A
#
# COMPACT_ATOMS: atom_id res chain seq x y z
N MET A 1 17.25 14.76 10.01
CA MET A 1 17.13 13.34 10.42
C MET A 1 15.90 13.24 11.33
N ILE A 2 15.14 12.14 11.31
CA ILE A 2 14.12 11.92 12.35
C ILE A 2 14.80 11.13 13.46
N CYS A 3 14.87 11.72 14.64
CA CYS A 3 15.23 10.97 15.84
C CYS A 3 13.99 10.20 16.29
N GLU A 4 14.08 8.88 16.32
CA GLU A 4 12.94 8.01 16.64
C GLU A 4 12.40 8.23 18.05
N GLU A 5 13.22 8.83 18.92
CA GLU A 5 12.86 9.19 20.28
C GLU A 5 12.13 10.52 20.41
N CYS A 6 12.65 11.57 19.77
CA CYS A 6 12.12 12.92 19.93
C CYS A 6 11.04 13.29 18.91
N LYS A 7 10.81 12.46 17.88
CA LYS A 7 9.91 12.75 16.73
C LYS A 7 10.22 14.07 16.00
N LYS A 8 11.36 14.71 16.28
CA LYS A 8 11.79 15.97 15.68
C LYS A 8 12.76 15.76 14.52
N ASN A 9 12.71 16.68 13.57
CA ASN A 9 13.72 16.81 12.54
C ASN A 9 14.96 17.51 13.13
N ILE A 10 16.08 16.80 13.19
CA ILE A 10 17.33 17.34 13.74
C ILE A 10 18.33 17.61 12.62
N ALA A 11 19.02 18.76 12.75
CA ALA A 11 20.25 19.08 12.04
C ALA A 11 21.42 18.29 12.64
N VAL A 12 22.43 17.98 11.82
CA VAL A 12 23.48 17.01 12.17
C VAL A 12 24.69 17.77 12.70
N ARG A 13 25.14 17.48 13.92
CA ARG A 13 26.57 17.60 14.26
C ARG A 13 27.23 16.25 14.59
N ASP A 14 26.62 15.36 15.38
CA ASP A 14 27.39 14.21 15.92
C ASP A 14 26.75 12.80 15.83
N ASN A 15 25.89 12.50 14.84
CA ASN A 15 25.23 11.18 14.68
C ASN A 15 24.53 10.67 15.97
N LYS A 16 24.16 11.57 16.87
CA LYS A 16 23.32 11.34 18.05
C LYS A 16 22.21 12.38 18.04
N CYS A 17 21.07 12.03 18.60
CA CYS A 17 20.01 12.99 18.86
C CYS A 17 20.49 13.96 19.95
N GLU A 18 20.52 15.27 19.69
CA GLU A 18 21.01 16.26 20.68
C GLU A 18 20.12 16.31 21.94
N GLU A 19 18.83 15.95 21.81
CA GLU A 19 17.87 15.97 22.93
C GLU A 19 17.83 14.69 23.77
N CYS A 20 18.03 13.50 23.19
CA CYS A 20 17.95 12.22 23.92
C CYS A 20 19.22 11.37 23.84
N LEU A 21 20.27 11.85 23.18
CA LEU A 21 21.56 11.18 22.97
C LEU A 21 21.48 9.80 22.28
N SER A 22 20.30 9.42 21.78
CA SER A 22 20.08 8.13 21.13
C SER A 22 20.89 7.98 19.85
N LYS A 23 21.51 6.81 19.73
CA LYS A 23 22.25 6.34 18.55
C LYS A 23 21.32 5.67 17.52
N ASN A 24 20.08 5.38 17.90
CA ASN A 24 19.07 4.75 17.03
C ASN A 24 18.41 5.82 16.15
N LEU A 25 19.22 6.40 15.26
CA LEU A 25 18.77 7.41 14.30
C LEU A 25 18.38 6.72 12.99
N LEU A 26 17.09 6.71 12.68
CA LEU A 26 16.63 6.24 11.39
C LEU A 26 16.70 7.38 10.37
N LYS A 27 17.77 7.36 9.57
CA LYS A 27 17.96 8.34 8.50
C LYS A 27 17.37 7.77 7.22
N ILE A 28 16.37 8.45 6.66
CA ILE A 28 15.94 8.21 5.29
C ILE A 28 16.63 9.26 4.42
N ARG A 29 17.65 8.85 3.65
CA ARG A 29 18.30 9.72 2.64
C ARG A 29 18.28 9.01 1.30
N GLN A 30 17.76 9.68 0.26
CA GLN A 30 17.78 9.20 -1.13
C GLN A 30 17.32 7.73 -1.29
N GLY A 31 16.22 7.35 -0.62
CA GLY A 31 15.66 6.00 -0.71
C GLY A 31 16.43 4.91 0.06
N LYS A 32 17.47 5.26 0.82
CA LYS A 32 18.22 4.35 1.71
C LYS A 32 17.86 4.61 3.17
N TYR A 33 17.74 3.52 3.93
CA TYR A 33 17.50 3.52 5.37
C TYR A 33 18.84 3.34 6.06
N TYR A 34 19.26 4.29 6.90
CA TYR A 34 20.48 4.10 7.69
C TYR A 34 20.10 3.76 9.12
N PHE A 35 20.67 2.68 9.65
CA PHE A 35 20.45 2.17 11.00
C PHE A 35 21.77 1.63 11.55
N GLN A 36 22.17 2.06 12.75
CA GLN A 36 23.46 1.69 13.38
C GLN A 36 24.68 1.87 12.47
N GLY A 37 24.72 2.95 11.68
CA GLY A 37 25.80 3.22 10.72
C GLY A 37 25.77 2.38 9.43
N GLN A 38 24.90 1.38 9.32
CA GLN A 38 24.70 0.60 8.10
C GLN A 38 23.59 1.18 7.21
N ALA A 39 23.82 1.19 5.91
CA ALA A 39 22.85 1.61 4.91
C ALA A 39 22.10 0.40 4.33
N PHE A 40 20.79 0.39 4.46
CA PHE A 40 19.88 -0.60 3.91
C PHE A 40 19.15 -0.04 2.69
N LYS A 41 19.07 -0.83 1.61
CA LYS A 41 18.09 -0.61 0.53
C LYS A 41 16.68 -0.81 1.10
N LYS A 42 15.66 -0.23 0.45
CA LYS A 42 14.27 -0.35 0.89
C LYS A 42 13.82 -1.81 1.09
N ASN A 43 14.06 -2.71 0.12
CA ASN A 43 13.65 -4.11 0.23
C ASN A 43 14.39 -4.84 1.36
N SER A 44 15.71 -4.62 1.50
CA SER A 44 16.47 -5.20 2.61
C SER A 44 16.01 -4.69 3.98
N TRP A 45 15.61 -3.41 4.06
CA TRP A 45 15.02 -2.86 5.28
C TRP A 45 13.68 -3.51 5.59
N TYR A 46 12.82 -3.69 4.59
CA TYR A 46 11.52 -4.34 4.74
C TYR A 46 11.69 -5.80 5.19
N ARG A 47 12.69 -6.50 4.64
CA ARG A 47 13.02 -7.88 5.03
C ARG A 47 13.58 -7.95 6.46
N LYS A 48 14.43 -6.99 6.86
CA LYS A 48 14.88 -6.86 8.26
C LYS A 48 13.69 -6.62 9.21
N MET A 49 12.74 -5.76 8.83
CA MET A 49 11.54 -5.50 9.63
C MET A 49 10.60 -6.70 9.70
N ALA A 50 10.48 -7.46 8.60
CA ALA A 50 9.68 -8.69 8.54
C ALA A 50 10.08 -9.71 9.60
N ASN A 51 11.37 -9.80 9.94
CA ASN A 51 11.88 -10.75 10.94
C ASN A 51 11.31 -10.53 12.35
N TYR A 52 10.89 -9.31 12.66
CA TYR A 52 10.25 -8.98 13.94
C TYR A 52 8.75 -9.26 13.96
N LEU A 53 8.16 -9.63 12.81
CA LEU A 53 6.73 -9.82 12.64
C LEU A 53 6.37 -11.31 12.53
N SER A 54 5.23 -11.67 13.08
CA SER A 54 4.53 -12.95 12.90
C SER A 54 3.19 -12.65 12.23
N PHE A 55 2.83 -13.43 11.21
CA PHE A 55 1.56 -13.30 10.51
C PHE A 55 0.66 -14.43 10.97
N GLU A 56 -0.41 -14.09 11.68
CA GLU A 56 -1.45 -15.03 12.11
C GLU A 56 -2.76 -14.68 11.39
N ASP A 57 -3.73 -15.60 11.42
CA ASP A 57 -5.04 -15.40 10.78
C ASP A 57 -5.77 -14.14 11.26
N LYS A 58 -5.53 -13.71 12.50
CA LYS A 58 -6.13 -12.52 13.10
C LYS A 58 -5.32 -11.23 12.87
N GLY A 59 -4.20 -11.31 12.14
CA GLY A 59 -3.38 -10.16 11.76
C GLY A 59 -1.90 -10.31 12.10
N VAL A 60 -1.21 -9.16 12.16
CA VAL A 60 0.24 -9.10 12.40
C VAL A 60 0.53 -8.97 13.89
N ARG A 61 1.34 -9.88 14.42
CA ARG A 61 1.89 -9.82 15.79
C ARG A 61 3.40 -9.60 15.76
N LEU A 62 3.96 -9.15 16.88
CA LEU A 62 5.41 -9.09 17.06
C LEU A 62 5.91 -10.48 17.48
N ARG A 63 6.87 -11.02 16.74
CA ARG A 63 7.50 -12.31 17.06
C ARG A 63 8.52 -12.17 18.20
N ARG A 64 9.24 -11.05 18.22
CA ARG A 64 10.19 -10.65 19.27
C ARG A 64 10.19 -9.14 19.42
N THR A 65 10.33 -8.68 20.65
CA THR A 65 10.59 -7.29 20.96
C THR A 65 12.02 -6.96 20.50
N PRO A 66 12.22 -6.00 19.59
CA PRO A 66 13.57 -5.58 19.23
C PRO A 66 14.14 -4.72 20.36
N ASP A 67 15.30 -5.10 20.89
CA ASP A 67 16.03 -4.28 21.88
C ASP A 67 16.53 -2.97 21.24
N GLU A 68 16.69 -2.96 19.92
CA GLU A 68 17.31 -1.87 19.17
C GLU A 68 16.31 -0.93 18.46
N ILE A 69 15.04 -1.31 18.37
CA ILE A 69 14.01 -0.60 17.59
C ILE A 69 12.73 -0.49 18.41
N ARG A 70 12.20 0.72 18.55
CA ARG A 70 10.95 0.93 19.28
C ARG A 70 9.78 0.27 18.58
N ILE A 71 8.90 -0.32 19.39
CA ILE A 71 7.70 -1.01 18.91
C ILE A 71 6.79 -0.05 18.11
N GLU A 72 6.69 1.21 18.54
CA GLU A 72 5.89 2.25 17.86
C GLU A 72 6.35 2.49 16.41
N TYR A 73 7.65 2.44 16.17
CA TYR A 73 8.20 2.58 14.82
C TYR A 73 7.75 1.40 13.93
N ILE A 74 7.90 0.18 14.43
CA ILE A 74 7.50 -1.04 13.69
C ILE A 74 6.00 -1.01 13.41
N ARG A 75 5.19 -0.61 14.40
CA ARG A 75 3.74 -0.47 14.23
C ARG A 75 3.39 0.54 13.14
N THR A 76 4.03 1.71 13.16
CA THR A 76 3.80 2.77 12.16
C THR A 76 4.25 2.34 10.77
N PHE A 77 5.38 1.63 10.70
CA PHE A 77 5.91 1.07 9.47
C PHE A 77 4.95 0.04 8.84
N VAL A 78 4.45 -0.91 9.65
CA VAL A 78 3.49 -1.93 9.21
C VAL A 78 2.19 -1.30 8.75
N LEU A 79 1.61 -0.38 9.54
CA LEU A 79 0.38 0.31 9.16
C LEU A 79 0.52 1.08 7.84
N LYS A 80 1.66 1.75 7.64
CA LYS A 80 1.93 2.48 6.40
C LYS A 80 2.08 1.53 5.20
N ASN A 81 2.71 0.38 5.40
CA ASN A 81 2.80 -0.65 4.36
C ASN A 81 1.41 -1.19 4.01
N ILE A 82 0.62 -1.61 5.00
CA ILE A 82 -0.74 -2.12 4.82
C ILE A 82 -1.58 -1.11 4.04
N LYS A 83 -1.63 0.14 4.51
CA LYS A 83 -2.43 1.18 3.84
C LYS A 83 -2.02 1.36 2.38
N LYS A 84 -0.73 1.40 2.10
CA LYS A 84 -0.22 1.58 0.73
C LYS A 84 -0.52 0.37 -0.15
N THR A 85 -0.25 -0.83 0.34
CA THR A 85 -0.37 -2.08 -0.43
C THR A 85 -1.84 -2.42 -0.65
N THR A 86 -2.70 -2.32 0.37
CA THR A 86 -4.16 -2.44 0.20
C THR A 86 -4.70 -1.42 -0.81
N PHE A 87 -4.21 -0.18 -0.76
CA PHE A 87 -4.63 0.81 -1.75
C PHE A 87 -4.25 0.39 -3.18
N LEU A 88 -2.99 0.00 -3.40
CA LEU A 88 -2.49 -0.34 -4.74
C LEU A 88 -3.08 -1.64 -5.30
N MET A 89 -3.31 -2.64 -4.45
CA MET A 89 -3.70 -3.99 -4.89
C MET A 89 -5.20 -4.26 -4.82
N LEU A 90 -5.95 -3.48 -4.03
CA LEU A 90 -7.36 -3.74 -3.79
C LEU A 90 -8.23 -2.53 -4.18
N ILE A 91 -7.95 -1.35 -3.60
CA ILE A 91 -8.77 -0.15 -3.80
C ILE A 91 -8.61 0.40 -5.22
N LEU A 92 -7.37 0.56 -5.69
CA LEU A 92 -7.08 1.13 -6.99
C LEU A 92 -7.65 0.25 -8.13
N PRO A 93 -7.43 -1.08 -8.16
CA PRO A 93 -8.06 -1.93 -9.17
C PRO A 93 -9.59 -1.91 -9.12
N CYS A 94 -10.17 -1.85 -7.92
CA CYS A 94 -11.61 -1.71 -7.75
C CYS A 94 -12.14 -0.42 -8.41
N ILE A 95 -11.50 0.73 -8.14
CA ILE A 95 -11.89 2.01 -8.75
C ILE A 95 -11.74 1.94 -10.27
N LEU A 96 -10.64 1.39 -10.78
CA LEU A 96 -10.40 1.28 -12.21
C LEU A 96 -11.44 0.41 -12.91
N PHE A 97 -11.79 -0.75 -12.34
CA PHE A 97 -12.82 -1.62 -12.91
C PHE A 97 -14.20 -0.96 -12.92
N LEU A 98 -14.57 -0.25 -11.84
CA LEU A 98 -15.83 0.48 -11.79
C LEU A 98 -15.87 1.62 -12.81
N LEU A 99 -14.77 2.38 -12.97
CA LEU A 99 -14.68 3.45 -13.96
C LEU A 99 -14.76 2.91 -15.39
N VAL A 100 -14.01 1.87 -15.72
CA VAL A 100 -14.03 1.25 -17.05
C VAL A 100 -15.42 0.70 -17.37
N SER A 101 -16.04 0.00 -16.42
CA SER A 101 -17.42 -0.46 -16.54
C SER A 101 -18.38 0.69 -16.84
N LEU A 102 -18.27 1.78 -16.07
CA LEU A 102 -19.15 2.93 -16.22
C LEU A 102 -19.00 3.58 -17.59
N ILE A 103 -17.76 3.77 -18.07
CA ILE A 103 -17.47 4.34 -19.39
C ILE A 103 -18.04 3.46 -20.50
N LEU A 104 -17.87 2.14 -20.42
CA LEU A 104 -18.38 1.21 -21.43
C LEU A 104 -19.92 1.19 -21.47
N LEU A 105 -20.57 1.15 -20.31
CA LEU A 105 -22.03 1.10 -20.23
C LEU A 105 -22.69 2.43 -20.63
N LEU A 106 -22.17 3.56 -20.12
CA LEU A 106 -22.68 4.88 -20.51
C LEU A 106 -22.35 5.20 -21.96
N GLY A 107 -21.11 4.92 -22.40
CA GLY A 107 -20.69 5.15 -23.78
C GLY A 107 -21.60 4.40 -24.75
N THR A 108 -21.80 3.10 -24.55
CA THR A 108 -22.71 2.33 -25.41
C THR A 108 -24.17 2.78 -25.31
N HIS A 109 -24.60 3.39 -24.21
CA HIS A 109 -25.94 3.95 -24.08
C HIS A 109 -26.12 5.23 -24.91
N PHE A 110 -25.16 6.16 -24.85
CA PHE A 110 -25.22 7.42 -25.61
C PHE A 110 -25.02 7.19 -27.12
N TYR A 111 -24.09 6.32 -27.51
CA TYR A 111 -23.80 6.05 -28.92
C TYR A 111 -24.75 5.01 -29.56
N GLN A 112 -25.70 4.44 -28.82
CA GLN A 112 -26.68 3.48 -29.37
C GLN A 112 -27.56 4.08 -30.47
N PHE A 113 -27.79 5.39 -30.43
CA PHE A 113 -28.71 6.08 -31.34
C PHE A 113 -28.03 6.60 -32.62
N ASP A 114 -26.71 6.48 -32.72
CA ASP A 114 -25.94 7.03 -33.83
C ASP A 114 -25.40 5.88 -34.69
N ALA A 115 -26.19 5.48 -35.71
CA ALA A 115 -25.98 4.28 -36.52
C ALA A 115 -24.62 4.23 -37.26
N ASN A 116 -23.91 5.35 -37.32
CA ASN A 116 -22.60 5.46 -37.97
C ASN A 116 -21.41 5.12 -37.05
N TYR A 117 -21.59 5.08 -35.72
CA TYR A 117 -20.46 4.93 -34.79
C TYR A 117 -20.20 3.50 -34.35
N LEU A 118 -21.22 2.68 -34.12
CA LEU A 118 -21.07 1.30 -33.64
C LEU A 118 -22.14 0.38 -34.23
N ASN A 119 -21.73 -0.81 -34.70
CA ASN A 119 -22.65 -1.87 -35.09
C ASN A 119 -23.22 -2.59 -33.85
N LEU A 120 -24.40 -3.20 -33.98
CA LEU A 120 -25.10 -3.94 -32.92
C LEU A 120 -24.21 -4.97 -32.21
N ASN A 121 -23.42 -5.74 -32.97
CA ASN A 121 -22.48 -6.72 -32.39
C ASN A 121 -21.41 -6.07 -31.50
N GLN A 122 -20.93 -4.88 -31.88
CA GLN A 122 -19.96 -4.13 -31.08
C GLN A 122 -20.59 -3.58 -29.80
N ILE A 123 -21.84 -3.09 -29.88
CA ILE A 123 -22.60 -2.63 -28.72
C ILE A 123 -22.80 -3.78 -27.71
N ILE A 124 -23.23 -4.95 -28.19
CA ILE A 124 -23.42 -6.14 -27.35
C ILE A 124 -22.10 -6.55 -26.68
N PHE A 125 -21.01 -6.60 -27.43
CA PHE A 125 -19.69 -6.94 -26.90
C PHE A 125 -19.20 -5.95 -25.84
N LEU A 126 -19.32 -4.64 -26.09
CA LEU A 126 -18.89 -3.61 -25.15
C LEU A 126 -19.74 -3.60 -23.87
N ARG A 127 -21.05 -3.90 -23.97
CA ARG A 127 -21.91 -4.09 -22.80
C ARG A 127 -21.52 -5.31 -21.98
N PHE A 128 -21.25 -6.44 -22.64
CA PHE A 128 -20.75 -7.63 -21.97
C PHE A 128 -19.45 -7.34 -21.23
N LEU A 129 -18.50 -6.67 -21.89
CA LEU A 129 -17.23 -6.28 -21.29
C LEU A 129 -17.43 -5.34 -20.10
N GLY A 130 -18.31 -4.34 -20.24
CA GLY A 130 -18.67 -3.43 -19.14
C GLY A 130 -19.22 -4.19 -17.93
N LEU A 131 -20.15 -5.12 -18.14
CA LEU A 131 -20.71 -5.96 -17.07
C LEU A 131 -19.66 -6.85 -16.40
N MET A 132 -18.70 -7.40 -17.16
CA MET A 132 -17.59 -8.17 -16.58
C MET A 132 -16.71 -7.32 -15.67
N PHE A 133 -16.36 -6.10 -16.10
CA PHE A 133 -15.62 -5.18 -15.25
C PHE A 133 -16.42 -4.74 -14.03
N LEU A 134 -17.74 -4.55 -14.15
CA LEU A 134 -18.61 -4.26 -13.02
C LEU A 134 -18.56 -5.38 -11.99
N LEU A 135 -18.66 -6.63 -12.43
CA LEU A 135 -18.63 -7.81 -11.57
C LEU A 135 -17.28 -7.94 -10.86
N LEU A 136 -16.16 -7.74 -11.57
CA LEU A 136 -14.82 -7.72 -10.95
C LEU A 136 -14.69 -6.59 -9.92
N GLY A 137 -15.18 -5.39 -10.23
CA GLY A 137 -15.22 -4.26 -9.30
C GLY A 137 -16.04 -4.58 -8.05
N ALA A 138 -17.23 -5.16 -8.21
CA ALA A 138 -18.11 -5.55 -7.12
C ALA A 138 -17.47 -6.62 -6.21
N LEU A 139 -16.80 -7.63 -6.79
CA LEU A 139 -16.08 -8.64 -6.02
C LEU A 139 -14.95 -8.04 -5.17
N LEU A 140 -14.18 -7.10 -5.73
CA LEU A 140 -13.15 -6.39 -4.97
C LEU A 140 -13.76 -5.50 -3.88
N LEU A 141 -14.88 -4.85 -4.16
CA LEU A 141 -15.59 -4.00 -3.21
C LEU A 141 -16.13 -4.82 -2.02
N ILE A 142 -16.66 -6.02 -2.28
CA ILE A 142 -17.04 -6.98 -1.24
C ILE A 142 -15.84 -7.36 -0.37
N LYS A 143 -14.67 -7.64 -0.96
CA LYS A 143 -13.43 -7.90 -0.20
C LYS A 143 -13.02 -6.71 0.67
N ILE A 144 -13.17 -5.49 0.18
CA ILE A 144 -12.84 -4.27 0.92
C ILE A 144 -13.82 -4.04 2.09
N ILE A 145 -15.13 -4.14 1.84
CA ILE A 145 -16.15 -3.71 2.80
C ILE A 145 -16.52 -4.84 3.78
N ILE A 146 -16.80 -6.03 3.26
CA ILE A 146 -17.31 -7.16 4.06
C ILE A 146 -16.16 -7.88 4.76
N PHE A 147 -15.15 -8.30 3.98
CA PHE A 147 -14.03 -9.06 4.53
C PHE A 147 -12.96 -8.17 5.17
N GLN A 148 -12.99 -6.86 4.90
CA GLN A 148 -12.02 -5.88 5.41
C GLN A 148 -10.57 -6.30 5.10
N ASP A 149 -10.37 -6.92 3.94
CA ASP A 149 -9.09 -7.49 3.54
C ASP A 149 -7.99 -6.43 3.53
N LYS A 150 -6.88 -6.76 4.18
CA LYS A 150 -5.68 -5.91 4.26
C LYS A 150 -4.53 -6.65 3.62
N VAL A 151 -3.90 -6.02 2.62
CA VAL A 151 -2.78 -6.62 1.90
C VAL A 151 -1.47 -6.13 2.52
N ILE A 152 -0.55 -7.06 2.76
CA ILE A 152 0.76 -6.76 3.33
C ILE A 152 1.81 -7.29 2.37
N MET A 153 2.72 -6.43 1.93
CA MET A 153 3.84 -6.83 1.07
C MET A 153 5.14 -6.65 1.83
N LEU A 154 5.80 -7.75 2.13
CA LEU A 154 7.17 -7.77 2.63
C LEU A 154 8.09 -8.02 1.44
N GLY A 155 9.16 -7.23 1.34
CA GLY A 155 10.04 -7.22 0.16
C GLY A 155 10.50 -8.62 -0.23
N THR A 156 10.04 -9.08 -1.40
CA THR A 156 10.59 -10.23 -2.12
C THR A 156 12.04 -9.96 -2.50
#